data_AF-A0A1C6SCJ2-F1
#
_entry.id   AF-A0A1C6SCJ2-F1
#
_cell.length_a   1.000
_cell.length_b   1.000
_cell.length_c   1.000
_cell.angle_alpha   90.00
_cell.angle_beta   90.00
_cell.angle_gamma   90.00
#
_symmetry.space_group_name_H-M   'P 1'
#
loop_
_entity.id
_entity.type
_entity.pdbx_description
1 polymer ?
#
loop_
_entity_poly.entity_id
_entity_poly.type
_entity_poly.pdbx_seq_one_letter_code
_entity_poly.pdbx_strand_id
1 'polypeptide(L)'
;MVGSGGPEGMEPAPGGSLHIFYYSLALFGTVWALFAVPFVYHVVRAVRARNAWLPFERKPNGRYTFMAQHRWYSAFRAPGPGGRTATGLIVRYGTWLAVVAMLSYLPLKDITYILTH
;
A
#
# COMPACT_ATOMS: atom_id res chain seq x y z
N MET A 1 13.95 -8.59 65.39
CA MET A 1 14.60 -7.61 64.49
C MET A 1 14.45 -8.17 63.08
N VAL A 2 13.29 -7.93 62.48
CA VAL A 2 13.07 -7.09 61.28
C VAL A 2 13.87 -7.59 60.08
N GLY A 3 13.16 -8.29 59.20
CA GLY A 3 13.68 -8.86 57.97
C GLY A 3 14.03 -7.80 56.93
N SER A 4 15.13 -8.09 56.26
CA SER A 4 15.58 -7.50 55.00
C SER A 4 14.55 -7.74 53.90
N GLY A 5 14.00 -6.66 53.34
CA GLY A 5 13.18 -6.67 52.14
C GLY A 5 13.40 -5.38 51.38
N GLY A 6 14.56 -5.26 50.73
CA GLY A 6 14.78 -4.19 49.76
C GLY A 6 13.79 -4.33 48.60
N PRO A 7 13.38 -3.23 47.94
CA PRO A 7 12.53 -3.31 46.78
C PRO A 7 13.31 -4.07 45.70
N GLU A 8 12.93 -5.32 45.45
CA GLU A 8 13.46 -6.09 44.34
C GLU A 8 13.27 -5.27 43.07
N GLY A 9 14.39 -4.99 42.40
CA GLY A 9 14.43 -4.27 41.16
C GLY A 9 13.50 -4.95 40.17
N MET A 10 12.38 -4.30 39.88
CA MET A 10 11.63 -4.58 38.67
C MET A 10 12.55 -4.19 37.52
N GLU A 11 13.29 -5.17 36.98
CA GLU A 11 14.00 -5.00 35.73
C GLU A 11 13.01 -4.41 34.71
N PRO A 12 13.33 -3.26 34.09
CA PRO A 12 12.45 -2.72 33.06
C PRO A 12 12.31 -3.77 31.96
N ALA A 13 11.07 -4.10 31.61
CA ALA A 13 10.75 -5.13 30.63
C ALA A 13 11.65 -4.97 29.37
N PRO A 14 12.38 -6.01 28.95
CA PRO A 14 13.44 -5.87 27.96
C PRO A 14 12.86 -5.47 26.61
N GLY A 15 13.27 -4.30 26.10
CA GLY A 15 13.38 -3.93 24.67
C GLY A 15 12.19 -4.12 23.72
N GLY A 16 11.02 -4.56 24.20
CA GLY A 16 9.91 -5.01 23.36
C GLY A 16 9.35 -3.92 22.45
N SER A 17 9.35 -2.67 22.90
CA SER A 17 8.81 -1.54 22.15
C SER A 17 9.55 -1.28 20.84
N LEU A 18 10.89 -1.37 20.84
CA LEU A 18 11.71 -1.06 19.67
C LEU A 18 11.59 -2.15 18.59
N HIS A 19 11.61 -3.42 19.00
CA HIS A 19 11.43 -4.54 18.07
C HIS A 19 10.03 -4.56 17.45
N ILE A 20 8.99 -4.33 18.27
CA ILE A 20 7.60 -4.23 17.79
C ILE A 20 7.48 -3.10 16.77
N PHE A 21 8.11 -1.95 17.02
CA PHE A 21 8.13 -0.83 16.08
C PHE A 21 8.74 -1.22 14.73
N TYR A 22 9.93 -1.83 14.72
CA TYR A 22 10.59 -2.24 13.47
C TYR A 22 9.79 -3.29 12.70
N TYR A 23 9.22 -4.28 13.40
CA TYR A 23 8.38 -5.29 12.74
C TYR A 23 7.12 -4.67 12.14
N SER A 24 6.49 -3.75 12.86
CA SER A 24 5.30 -3.03 12.38
C SER A 24 5.64 -2.18 11.16
N LEU A 25 6.78 -1.47 11.18
CA LEU A 25 7.26 -0.67 10.06
C LEU A 25 7.60 -1.53 8.84
N ALA A 26 8.28 -2.65 9.03
CA ALA A 26 8.64 -3.58 7.96
C ALA A 26 7.40 -4.22 7.33
N LEU A 27 6.45 -4.68 8.15
CA LEU A 27 5.18 -5.23 7.70
C LEU A 27 4.38 -4.18 6.92
N PHE A 28 4.23 -3.00 7.49
CA PHE A 28 3.53 -1.89 6.86
C PHE A 28 4.18 -1.51 5.52
N GLY A 29 5.49 -1.30 5.51
CA GLY A 29 6.24 -0.96 4.29
C GLY A 29 6.11 -2.02 3.21
N THR A 30 6.11 -3.30 3.59
CA THR A 30 5.89 -4.42 2.68
C THR A 30 4.49 -4.37 2.09
N VAL A 31 3.46 -4.25 2.93
CA VAL A 31 2.06 -4.14 2.47
C VAL A 31 1.89 -2.93 1.55
N TRP A 32 2.40 -1.77 1.94
CA TRP A 32 2.35 -0.57 1.10
C TRP A 32 3.04 -0.79 -0.26
N ALA A 33 4.25 -1.35 -0.27
CA ALA A 33 5.02 -1.59 -1.48
C ALA A 33 4.31 -2.55 -2.45
N LEU A 34 3.59 -3.55 -1.93
CA LEU A 34 2.79 -4.48 -2.74
C LEU A 34 1.70 -3.79 -3.57
N PHE A 35 1.26 -2.59 -3.20
CA PHE A 35 0.28 -1.81 -3.97
C PHE A 35 0.93 -0.66 -4.73
N ALA A 36 1.80 0.11 -4.07
CA ALA A 36 2.39 1.32 -4.65
C ALA A 36 3.34 1.02 -5.81
N VAL A 37 4.25 0.04 -5.64
CA VAL A 37 5.24 -0.32 -6.67
C VAL A 37 4.59 -0.78 -7.97
N PRO A 38 3.67 -1.77 -7.98
CA PRO A 38 3.02 -2.16 -9.23
C PRO A 38 2.13 -1.04 -9.80
N PHE A 39 1.50 -0.22 -8.96
CA PHE A 39 0.72 0.93 -9.44
C PHE A 39 1.59 1.89 -10.24
N VAL A 40 2.68 2.37 -9.66
CA VAL A 40 3.62 3.31 -10.30
C VAL A 40 4.23 2.68 -11.56
N TYR A 41 4.67 1.43 -11.48
CA TYR A 41 5.22 0.72 -12.63
C TYR A 41 4.26 0.71 -13.83
N HIS A 42 2.99 0.41 -13.58
CA HIS A 42 1.98 0.34 -14.63
C HIS A 42 1.56 1.72 -15.16
N VAL A 43 1.52 2.75 -14.32
CA VAL A 43 1.32 4.15 -14.74
C VAL A 43 2.45 4.59 -15.68
N VAL A 44 3.71 4.40 -15.27
CA VAL A 44 4.88 4.75 -16.09
C VAL A 44 4.86 4.02 -17.41
N ARG A 45 4.52 2.73 -17.41
CA ARG A 45 4.39 1.93 -18.63
C ARG A 45 3.29 2.46 -19.55
N ALA A 46 2.14 2.84 -19.00
CA ALA A 46 1.02 3.41 -19.76
C ALA A 46 1.40 4.74 -20.43
N VAL A 47 2.10 5.61 -19.70
CA VAL A 47 2.62 6.88 -20.20
C VAL A 47 3.63 6.65 -21.33
N ARG A 48 4.60 5.76 -21.14
CA ARG A 48 5.60 5.41 -22.17
C ARG A 48 4.97 4.85 -23.44
N ALA A 49 3.91 4.05 -23.30
CA ALA A 49 3.19 3.48 -24.43
C ALA A 49 2.15 4.43 -25.06
N ARG A 50 1.96 5.63 -24.51
CA ARG A 50 0.86 6.56 -24.84
C ARG A 50 -0.51 5.88 -24.88
N ASN A 51 -0.70 4.86 -24.04
CA ASN A 51 -1.94 4.11 -23.93
C ASN A 51 -2.34 4.05 -22.45
N ALA A 52 -3.23 4.96 -22.06
CA ALA A 52 -3.67 5.07 -20.67
C ALA A 52 -4.51 3.87 -20.21
N TRP A 53 -5.12 3.11 -21.13
CA TRP A 53 -5.89 1.91 -20.82
C TRP A 53 -5.02 0.68 -20.56
N LEU A 54 -3.74 0.74 -20.92
CA LEU A 54 -2.81 -0.40 -20.88
C LEU A 54 -2.79 -1.16 -19.53
N PRO A 55 -2.87 -0.52 -18.35
CA PRO A 55 -2.93 -1.25 -17.08
C PRO A 55 -4.20 -2.09 -16.92
N PHE A 56 -5.30 -1.69 -17.55
CA PHE A 56 -6.59 -2.34 -17.41
C PHE A 56 -6.88 -3.32 -18.55
N GLU A 57 -6.05 -3.30 -19.59
CA GLU A 57 -6.16 -4.19 -20.73
C GLU A 57 -5.69 -5.61 -20.42
N ARG A 58 -6.24 -6.55 -21.19
CA ARG A 58 -5.80 -7.94 -21.19
C ARG A 58 -4.46 -8.02 -21.93
N LYS A 59 -3.46 -8.62 -21.30
CA LYS A 59 -2.14 -8.88 -21.91
C LYS A 59 -2.27 -9.92 -23.03
N PRO A 60 -1.29 -10.00 -23.96
CA PRO A 60 -1.28 -11.00 -25.03
C PRO A 60 -1.39 -12.45 -24.53
N ASN A 61 -0.85 -12.75 -23.34
CA ASN A 61 -0.96 -14.08 -22.71
C ASN A 61 -2.33 -14.34 -22.03
N GLY A 62 -3.33 -13.50 -22.29
CA GLY A 62 -4.68 -13.64 -21.74
C GLY A 62 -4.84 -13.24 -20.27
N ARG A 63 -3.76 -12.85 -19.56
CA ARG A 63 -3.82 -12.38 -18.17
C ARG A 63 -4.01 -10.87 -18.10
N TYR A 64 -4.55 -10.37 -17.00
CA TYR A 64 -4.58 -8.92 -16.74
C TYR A 64 -3.34 -8.47 -15.96
N THR A 65 -3.12 -7.15 -15.86
CA THR A 65 -2.13 -6.61 -14.94
C THR A 65 -2.60 -6.69 -13.49
N PHE A 66 -1.71 -6.41 -12.54
CA PHE A 66 -2.03 -6.37 -11.11
C PHE A 66 -3.35 -5.65 -10.80
N MET A 67 -3.60 -4.53 -11.48
CA MET A 67 -4.78 -3.69 -11.27
C MET A 67 -6.12 -4.34 -11.63
N ALA A 68 -6.11 -5.46 -12.37
CA ALA A 68 -7.31 -6.09 -12.90
C ALA A 68 -7.23 -7.64 -12.93
N GLN A 69 -6.16 -8.22 -12.36
CA GLN A 69 -5.86 -9.65 -12.40
C GLN A 69 -6.76 -10.47 -11.47
N HIS A 70 -6.93 -10.02 -10.22
CA HIS A 70 -7.69 -10.77 -9.24
C HIS A 70 -9.20 -10.69 -9.52
N ARG A 71 -9.97 -11.70 -9.10
CA ARG A 71 -11.44 -11.73 -9.29
C ARG A 71 -12.13 -10.51 -8.68
N TRP A 72 -11.66 -10.08 -7.51
CA TRP A 72 -12.12 -8.89 -6.79
C TRP A 72 -11.84 -7.58 -7.54
N TYR A 73 -10.87 -7.58 -8.45
CA TYR A 73 -10.50 -6.40 -9.24
C TYR A 73 -11.00 -6.50 -10.69
N SER A 74 -11.90 -7.43 -10.98
CA SER A 74 -12.43 -7.64 -12.34
C SER A 74 -13.19 -6.42 -12.87
N ALA A 75 -13.82 -5.62 -11.99
CA ALA A 75 -14.51 -4.39 -12.35
C ALA A 75 -13.59 -3.31 -12.97
N PHE A 76 -12.28 -3.35 -12.65
CA PHE A 76 -11.32 -2.41 -13.20
C PHE A 76 -10.86 -2.77 -14.61
N ARG A 77 -11.22 -3.94 -15.14
CA ARG A 77 -10.86 -4.35 -16.50
C ARG A 77 -11.34 -3.33 -17.53
N ALA A 78 -10.53 -3.13 -18.57
CA ALA A 78 -10.89 -2.26 -19.67
C ALA A 78 -12.14 -2.82 -20.38
N PRO A 79 -13.15 -1.99 -20.65
CA PRO A 79 -14.28 -2.38 -21.48
C PRO A 79 -13.82 -2.61 -22.94
N GLY A 80 -14.68 -3.25 -23.73
CA GLY A 80 -14.47 -3.37 -25.17
C GLY A 80 -14.28 -1.99 -25.85
N PRO A 81 -13.71 -1.94 -27.06
CA PRO A 81 -13.32 -0.68 -27.72
C PRO A 81 -14.42 0.39 -27.75
N GLY A 82 -15.69 0.00 -27.96
CA GLY A 82 -16.85 0.91 -27.99
C GLY A 82 -17.35 1.40 -26.63
N GLY A 83 -16.85 0.86 -25.51
CA GLY A 83 -17.28 1.22 -24.15
C GLY A 83 -16.25 2.04 -23.36
N ARG A 84 -15.15 2.46 -23.99
CA ARG A 84 -14.06 3.19 -23.32
C ARG A 84 -14.44 4.65 -23.15
N THR A 85 -14.46 5.12 -21.91
CA THR A 85 -14.78 6.52 -21.57
C THR A 85 -13.69 7.16 -20.71
N ALA A 86 -13.46 8.46 -20.90
CA ALA A 86 -12.50 9.21 -20.08
C ALA A 86 -12.85 9.13 -18.58
N THR A 87 -14.13 9.26 -18.24
CA THR A 87 -14.64 9.10 -16.86
C THR A 87 -14.33 7.72 -16.30
N GLY A 88 -14.54 6.66 -17.08
CA GLY A 88 -14.21 5.30 -16.67
C GLY A 88 -12.73 5.11 -16.40
N LEU A 89 -11.86 5.77 -17.16
CA LEU A 89 -10.42 5.76 -16.93
C LEU A 89 -10.05 6.51 -15.64
N ILE A 90 -10.60 7.71 -15.43
CA ILE A 90 -10.37 8.55 -14.25
C ILE A 90 -10.77 7.81 -12.98
N VAL A 91 -11.95 7.20 -12.94
CA VAL A 91 -12.42 6.44 -11.77
C VAL A 91 -11.45 5.32 -11.43
N ARG A 92 -10.97 4.55 -12.42
CA ARG A 92 -10.05 3.43 -12.19
C ARG A 92 -8.72 3.91 -11.59
N TYR A 93 -8.09 4.92 -12.20
CA TYR A 93 -6.84 5.47 -11.65
C TYR A 93 -7.06 6.14 -10.30
N GLY A 94 -8.17 6.86 -10.13
CA GLY A 94 -8.55 7.51 -8.89
C GLY A 94 -8.72 6.53 -7.74
N THR A 95 -9.39 5.38 -7.96
CA THR A 95 -9.52 4.36 -6.93
C THR A 95 -8.18 3.76 -6.53
N TRP A 96 -7.32 3.41 -7.49
CA TRP A 96 -5.99 2.87 -7.16
C TRP A 96 -5.09 3.90 -6.47
N LEU A 97 -5.16 5.16 -6.90
CA LEU A 97 -4.47 6.26 -6.24
C LEU A 97 -4.98 6.44 -4.81
N ALA A 98 -6.30 6.37 -4.60
CA ALA A 98 -6.91 6.45 -3.27
C ALA A 98 -6.46 5.30 -2.35
N VAL A 99 -6.35 4.07 -2.86
CA VAL A 99 -5.81 2.92 -2.09
C VAL A 99 -4.38 3.20 -1.64
N VAL A 100 -3.52 3.64 -2.57
CA VAL A 100 -2.12 3.96 -2.24
C VAL A 100 -2.04 5.12 -1.26
N ALA A 101 -2.83 6.18 -1.47
CA ALA A 101 -2.86 7.35 -0.60
C ALA A 101 -3.36 7.01 0.80
N MET A 102 -4.41 6.20 0.93
CA MET A 102 -4.98 5.80 2.21
C MET A 102 -4.03 4.90 3.00
N LEU A 103 -3.34 3.97 2.31
CA LEU A 103 -2.26 3.21 2.93
C LEU A 103 -1.14 4.16 3.40
N SER A 104 -0.81 5.20 2.63
CA SER A 104 0.23 6.17 2.98
C SER A 104 -0.17 7.15 4.10
N TYR A 105 -1.46 7.41 4.32
CA TYR A 105 -1.92 8.51 5.17
C TYR A 105 -1.61 8.30 6.65
N LEU A 106 -1.97 7.15 7.20
CA LEU A 106 -1.73 6.82 8.61
C LEU A 106 -0.24 6.86 9.01
N PRO A 107 0.69 6.18 8.31
CA PRO A 107 2.10 6.23 8.69
C PRO A 107 2.70 7.63 8.51
N LEU A 108 2.29 8.40 7.49
CA LEU A 108 2.80 9.76 7.29
C LEU A 108 2.35 10.66 8.44
N LYS A 109 1.09 10.55 8.87
CA LYS A 109 0.57 11.29 10.02
C LYS A 109 1.34 10.95 11.30
N ASP A 110 1.57 9.66 11.55
CA ASP A 110 2.24 9.20 12.76
C ASP A 110 3.74 9.56 12.76
N ILE A 111 4.44 9.44 11.62
CA ILE A 111 5.83 9.91 11.47
C ILE A 111 5.91 11.42 11.68
N THR A 112 4.99 12.18 11.10
CA THR A 112 4.99 13.65 11.24
C THR A 112 4.74 14.07 12.69
N TYR A 113 3.86 13.36 13.40
CA TYR A 113 3.62 13.59 14.83
C TYR A 113 4.89 13.33 15.66
N ILE A 114 5.58 12.21 15.42
CA ILE A 114 6.84 11.84 16.13
C ILE A 114 7.97 12.82 15.83
N LEU A 115 8.05 13.37 14.62
CA LEU A 115 9.11 14.31 14.25
C LEU A 115 8.88 15.73 14.79
N THR A 116 7.65 16.05 15.24
CA THR A 116 7.27 17.40 15.67
C THR A 116 7.05 17.52 17.19
N HIS A 117 7.15 16.43 17.94
CA HIS A 117 6.99 16.36 19.39
C HIS A 117 8.11 15.50 20.00
#